data_AF-A0A7C9DQ36-F1
#
_entry.id   AF-A0A7C9DQ36-F1
#
_cell.length_a   1.000
_cell.length_b   1.000
_cell.length_c   1.000
_cell.angle_alpha   90.00
_cell.angle_beta   90.00
_cell.angle_gamma   90.00
#
_symmetry.space_group_name_H-M   'P 1'
#
loop_
_entity.id
_entity.type
_entity.pdbx_description
1 polymer ?
#
loop_
_entity_poly.entity_id
_entity_poly.type
_entity_poly.pdbx_seq_one_letter_code
_entity_poly.pdbx_strand_id
1 'polypeptide(L)'
;NFANRHSLSSPLPLQCYAPIIHIVARAHFRTPALTLIKEALRTSKLVGSDDHGQIPAKDAQTPKLFKELVDTYRVCNSSPLVFALLIEGLLDVNKLDPCIEIVRLLMSRGFSPPVKTCNRLISTALSQKGCDFGYDLYREIFGFNHDGGDGENVKERVGHKLVPNVCTINELMAAFHRNGSVDMVEELWIEMAKLNLTPNVSSYGILMTAYCTEGAMEKARNVWADLREKGLRPDVGAYNTLIG
;
A
#
# COMPACT_ATOMS: atom_id res chain seq x y z
N ASN A 1 37.55 -38.57 -7.25
CA ASN A 1 36.14 -38.94 -7.03
C ASN A 1 35.41 -37.84 -6.28
N PHE A 2 35.06 -36.78 -7.00
CA PHE A 2 34.20 -35.69 -6.56
C PHE A 2 32.82 -35.91 -7.19
N ALA A 3 31.85 -36.38 -6.40
CA ALA A 3 30.42 -36.28 -6.71
C ALA A 3 29.63 -36.85 -5.53
N ASN A 4 29.53 -36.09 -4.43
CA ASN A 4 28.45 -36.29 -3.46
C ASN A 4 27.97 -34.93 -2.96
N ARG A 5 27.29 -34.21 -3.86
CA ARG A 5 26.48 -33.02 -3.55
C ARG A 5 25.12 -33.23 -4.21
N HIS A 6 24.34 -34.16 -3.70
CA HIS A 6 22.91 -34.23 -3.96
C HIS A 6 22.15 -34.29 -2.64
N SER A 7 21.11 -33.46 -2.54
CA SER A 7 19.99 -33.50 -1.58
C SER A 7 20.16 -32.89 -0.17
N LEU A 8 20.40 -31.58 -0.10
CA LEU A 8 19.96 -30.75 1.04
C LEU A 8 19.19 -29.53 0.49
N SER A 9 18.02 -29.77 -0.08
CA SER A 9 17.08 -28.68 -0.40
C SER A 9 15.63 -29.14 -0.29
N SER A 10 15.30 -29.91 0.74
CA SER A 10 13.91 -29.93 1.18
C SER A 10 13.60 -28.53 1.72
N PRO A 11 12.51 -27.87 1.27
CA PRO A 11 12.12 -26.61 1.86
C PRO A 11 11.91 -26.79 3.37
N LEU A 12 12.41 -25.84 4.16
CA LEU A 12 12.19 -25.85 5.61
C LEU A 12 10.69 -25.95 5.92
N PRO A 13 10.28 -26.62 7.01
CA PRO A 13 8.90 -26.59 7.47
C PRO A 13 8.43 -25.14 7.70
N LEU A 14 7.16 -24.84 7.43
CA LEU A 14 6.61 -23.48 7.57
C LEU A 14 6.88 -22.87 8.96
N GLN A 15 6.83 -23.69 10.00
CA GLN A 15 7.09 -23.35 11.40
C GLN A 15 8.52 -22.85 11.66
N CYS A 16 9.50 -23.27 10.85
CA CYS A 16 10.89 -22.82 10.97
C CYS A 16 11.12 -21.43 10.38
N TYR A 17 10.26 -20.97 9.47
CA TYR A 17 10.42 -19.65 8.85
C TYR A 17 10.11 -18.51 9.81
N ALA A 18 9.08 -18.64 10.66
CA ALA A 18 8.62 -17.54 11.52
C ALA A 18 9.71 -17.04 12.49
N PRO A 19 10.41 -17.89 13.27
CA PRO A 19 11.50 -17.43 14.13
C PRO A 19 12.65 -16.76 13.37
N ILE A 20 13.03 -17.30 12.19
CA ILE A 20 14.11 -16.73 11.37
C ILE A 20 13.69 -15.36 10.85
N ILE A 21 12.46 -15.24 10.32
CA ILE A 21 11.89 -13.99 9.82
C ILE A 21 11.85 -12.92 10.94
N HIS A 22 11.48 -13.29 12.17
CA HIS A 22 11.53 -12.38 13.31
C HIS A 22 12.95 -11.85 13.59
N ILE A 23 13.95 -12.73 13.58
CA ILE A 23 15.35 -12.35 13.82
C ILE A 23 15.83 -11.38 12.74
N VAL A 24 15.64 -11.70 11.46
CA VAL A 24 16.12 -10.83 10.36
C VAL A 24 15.34 -9.52 10.27
N ALA A 25 14.05 -9.52 10.61
CA ALA A 25 13.24 -8.31 10.68
C ALA A 25 13.72 -7.39 11.80
N ARG A 26 13.99 -7.93 13.01
CA ARG A 26 14.55 -7.15 14.13
C ARG A 26 15.95 -6.61 13.82
N ALA A 27 16.75 -7.36 13.06
CA ALA A 27 18.07 -6.92 12.60
C ALA A 27 18.01 -5.96 11.39
N HIS A 28 16.82 -5.58 10.92
CA HIS A 28 16.61 -4.71 9.75
C HIS A 28 17.21 -5.24 8.43
N PHE A 29 17.43 -6.55 8.31
CA PHE A 29 17.89 -7.19 7.08
C PHE A 29 16.71 -7.42 6.11
N ARG A 30 16.31 -6.34 5.44
CA ARG A 30 15.14 -6.29 4.54
C ARG A 30 15.18 -7.33 3.43
N THR A 31 16.26 -7.38 2.64
CA THR A 31 16.34 -8.28 1.47
C THR A 31 16.30 -9.76 1.88
N PRO A 32 17.09 -10.23 2.86
CA PRO A 32 16.97 -11.61 3.36
C PRO A 32 15.57 -11.93 3.90
N ALA A 33 14.95 -11.01 4.64
CA ALA A 33 13.61 -11.19 5.16
C ALA A 33 12.58 -11.39 4.04
N LEU A 34 12.61 -10.55 3.00
CA LEU A 34 11.70 -10.66 1.86
C LEU A 34 11.90 -11.97 1.09
N THR A 35 13.14 -12.43 0.92
CA THR A 35 13.42 -13.74 0.28
C THR A 35 12.81 -14.88 1.09
N LEU A 36 13.02 -14.90 2.41
CA LEU A 36 12.47 -15.93 3.30
C LEU A 36 10.94 -15.91 3.31
N ILE A 37 10.33 -14.71 3.36
CA ILE A 37 8.88 -14.55 3.31
C ILE A 37 8.32 -15.11 2.00
N LYS A 38 8.91 -14.74 0.85
CA LYS A 38 8.46 -15.25 -0.45
C LYS A 38 8.56 -16.77 -0.52
N GLU A 39 9.62 -17.35 0.04
CA GLU A 39 9.80 -18.80 0.07
C GLU A 39 8.80 -19.50 1.00
N ALA A 40 8.56 -18.94 2.18
CA ALA A 40 7.51 -19.41 3.09
C ALA A 40 6.10 -19.34 2.44
N LEU A 41 5.83 -18.29 1.66
CA LEU A 41 4.57 -18.16 0.92
C LEU A 41 4.44 -19.20 -0.20
N ARG A 42 5.54 -19.59 -0.87
CA ARG A 42 5.55 -20.67 -1.88
C ARG A 42 5.30 -22.03 -1.24
N THR A 43 6.00 -22.34 -0.15
CA THR A 43 5.86 -23.61 0.56
C THR A 43 4.46 -23.80 1.12
N SER A 44 3.81 -22.74 1.59
CA SER A 44 2.40 -22.82 2.05
C SER A 44 1.39 -23.20 0.95
N LYS A 45 1.68 -22.93 -0.33
CA LYS A 45 0.82 -23.33 -1.46
C LYS A 45 0.98 -24.81 -1.81
N LEU A 46 2.14 -25.40 -1.52
CA LEU A 46 2.43 -26.81 -1.81
C LEU A 46 1.78 -27.77 -0.80
N VAL A 47 1.32 -27.27 0.35
CA VAL A 47 0.74 -28.06 1.45
C VAL A 47 -0.78 -27.82 1.56
N GLY A 48 -1.45 -27.44 0.47
CA GLY A 48 -2.86 -27.03 0.50
C GLY A 48 -3.60 -27.32 -0.78
N SER A 49 -4.02 -28.58 -0.96
CA SER A 49 -5.11 -28.96 -1.85
C SER A 49 -5.80 -30.20 -1.30
N ASP A 50 -6.42 -30.06 -0.13
CA ASP A 50 -7.47 -30.96 0.38
C ASP A 50 -8.37 -30.10 1.27
N ASP A 51 -9.29 -29.34 0.67
CA ASP A 51 -10.53 -29.05 1.38
C ASP A 51 -11.68 -28.83 0.39
N HIS A 52 -12.77 -29.53 0.68
CA HIS A 52 -13.99 -29.58 -0.13
C HIS A 52 -14.77 -28.28 -0.03
N GLY A 53 -15.53 -27.98 -1.09
CA GLY A 53 -16.19 -26.68 -1.28
C GLY A 53 -17.06 -26.24 -0.12
N GLN A 54 -16.56 -25.26 0.63
CA GLN A 54 -17.34 -24.35 1.46
C GLN A 54 -16.77 -22.95 1.30
N ILE A 55 -17.66 -21.96 1.33
CA ILE A 55 -17.35 -20.54 1.18
C ILE A 55 -16.33 -20.15 2.28
N PRO A 56 -15.14 -19.64 1.93
CA PRO A 56 -14.09 -19.40 2.91
C PRO A 56 -14.49 -18.29 3.88
N ALA A 57 -14.46 -18.61 5.19
CA ALA A 57 -14.60 -17.63 6.26
C ALA A 57 -13.54 -16.51 6.13
N LYS A 58 -13.77 -15.33 6.74
CA LYS A 58 -12.82 -14.19 6.72
C LYS A 58 -11.38 -14.58 7.14
N ASP A 59 -11.23 -15.64 7.95
CA ASP A 59 -9.94 -16.19 8.40
C ASP A 59 -9.19 -17.07 7.38
N ALA A 60 -9.81 -17.40 6.24
CA ALA A 60 -9.22 -18.24 5.20
C ALA A 60 -8.33 -17.43 4.22
N GLN A 61 -8.52 -16.10 4.15
CA GLN A 61 -7.72 -15.24 3.28
C GLN A 61 -6.39 -14.81 3.94
N THR A 62 -6.27 -14.91 5.27
CA THR A 62 -5.02 -14.60 5.97
C THR A 62 -4.01 -15.75 5.80
N PRO A 63 -2.78 -15.49 5.33
CA PRO A 63 -1.82 -16.57 5.07
C PRO A 63 -1.45 -17.31 6.35
N LYS A 64 -1.23 -18.63 6.29
CA LYS A 64 -0.75 -19.42 7.44
C LYS A 64 0.50 -18.80 8.09
N LEU A 65 1.42 -18.29 7.26
CA LEU A 65 2.62 -17.56 7.71
C LEU A 65 2.30 -16.36 8.61
N PHE A 66 1.21 -15.64 8.36
CA PHE A 66 0.81 -14.52 9.21
C PHE A 66 0.44 -15.00 10.62
N LYS A 67 -0.32 -16.10 10.73
CA LYS A 67 -0.71 -16.68 12.02
C LYS A 67 0.53 -17.12 12.82
N GLU A 68 1.43 -17.84 12.17
CA GLU A 68 2.71 -18.27 12.78
C GLU A 68 3.56 -17.08 13.29
N LEU A 69 3.63 -15.99 12.51
CA LEU A 69 4.35 -14.78 12.90
C LEU A 69 3.68 -14.04 14.06
N VAL A 70 2.35 -14.12 14.18
CA VAL A 70 1.62 -13.56 15.33
C VAL A 70 1.87 -14.40 16.59
N ASP A 71 1.77 -15.72 16.47
CA ASP A 71 1.91 -16.66 17.58
C ASP A 71 3.32 -16.62 18.20
N THR A 72 4.34 -16.45 17.35
CA THR A 72 5.75 -16.39 17.79
C THR A 72 6.25 -14.96 18.08
N TYR A 73 5.43 -13.93 17.84
CA TYR A 73 5.84 -12.52 17.94
C TYR A 73 6.48 -12.14 19.28
N ARG A 74 5.81 -12.49 20.40
CA ARG A 74 6.25 -12.16 21.76
C ARG A 74 7.48 -12.98 22.17
N VAL A 75 7.46 -14.29 21.87
CA VAL A 75 8.55 -15.21 22.20
C VAL A 75 9.84 -14.81 21.49
N CYS A 76 9.75 -14.38 20.23
CA CYS A 76 10.89 -13.93 19.46
C CYS A 76 11.33 -12.50 19.77
N ASN A 77 10.62 -11.75 20.63
CA ASN A 77 10.81 -10.32 20.86
C ASN A 77 10.93 -9.54 19.54
N SER A 78 9.90 -9.69 18.70
CA SER A 78 9.90 -9.20 17.32
C SER A 78 9.68 -7.69 17.21
N SER A 79 10.15 -7.12 16.11
CA SER A 79 9.81 -5.77 15.67
C SER A 79 8.48 -5.77 14.87
N PRO A 80 7.64 -4.71 14.98
CA PRO A 80 6.45 -4.53 14.13
C PRO A 80 6.78 -4.49 12.63
N LEU A 81 8.04 -4.19 12.27
CA LEU A 81 8.54 -4.22 10.88
C LEU A 81 8.28 -5.58 10.20
N VAL A 82 8.20 -6.67 10.97
CA VAL A 82 7.94 -8.01 10.43
C VAL A 82 6.64 -8.07 9.62
N PHE A 83 5.60 -7.34 10.05
CA PHE A 83 4.32 -7.32 9.35
C PHE A 83 4.37 -6.45 8.10
N ALA A 84 5.12 -5.34 8.12
CA ALA A 84 5.34 -4.53 6.91
C ALA A 84 6.11 -5.33 5.84
N LEU A 85 7.13 -6.10 6.25
CA LEU A 85 7.88 -6.98 5.34
C LEU A 85 7.00 -8.11 4.79
N LEU A 86 6.09 -8.65 5.60
CA LEU A 86 5.13 -9.66 5.14
C LEU A 86 4.19 -9.08 4.07
N ILE A 87 3.61 -7.91 4.33
CA ILE A 87 2.73 -7.21 3.36
C ILE A 87 3.49 -6.95 2.06
N GLU A 88 4.74 -6.46 2.15
CA GLU A 88 5.57 -6.26 0.97
C GLU A 88 5.84 -7.55 0.19
N GLY A 89 6.15 -8.64 0.89
CA GLY A 89 6.36 -9.96 0.28
C GLY A 89 5.10 -10.49 -0.41
N LEU A 90 3.92 -10.24 0.16
CA LEU A 90 2.62 -10.59 -0.42
C LEU A 90 2.27 -9.75 -1.66
N LEU A 91 2.53 -8.44 -1.62
CA LEU A 91 2.38 -7.55 -2.77
C LEU A 91 3.31 -7.98 -3.92
N ASP A 92 4.55 -8.37 -3.62
CA ASP A 92 5.51 -8.88 -4.60
C ASP A 92 5.05 -10.18 -5.30
N VAL A 93 4.18 -10.97 -4.66
CA VAL A 93 3.59 -12.19 -5.25
C VAL A 93 2.14 -11.99 -5.70
N ASN A 94 1.73 -10.73 -5.88
CA ASN A 94 0.43 -10.33 -6.40
C ASN A 94 -0.77 -10.81 -5.55
N LYS A 95 -0.61 -10.87 -4.23
CA LYS A 95 -1.66 -11.29 -3.28
C LYS A 95 -2.24 -10.08 -2.56
N LEU A 96 -3.11 -9.33 -3.24
CA LEU A 96 -3.71 -8.10 -2.72
C LEU A 96 -4.68 -8.33 -1.55
N ASP A 97 -5.67 -9.22 -1.68
CA ASP A 97 -6.69 -9.39 -0.62
C ASP A 97 -6.11 -9.78 0.75
N PRO A 98 -5.14 -10.72 0.84
CA PRO A 98 -4.47 -11.01 2.10
C PRO A 98 -3.78 -9.79 2.72
N CYS A 99 -3.23 -8.88 1.90
CA CYS A 99 -2.59 -7.66 2.39
C CYS A 99 -3.60 -6.72 3.04
N ILE A 100 -4.77 -6.55 2.40
CA ILE A 100 -5.85 -5.69 2.91
C ILE A 100 -6.33 -6.21 4.26
N GLU A 101 -6.59 -7.51 4.36
CA GLU A 101 -7.04 -8.13 5.61
C GLU A 101 -5.99 -8.01 6.73
N ILE A 102 -4.71 -8.21 6.42
CA ILE A 102 -3.62 -8.01 7.40
C ILE A 102 -3.58 -6.55 7.87
N VAL A 103 -3.65 -5.57 6.97
CA VAL A 103 -3.63 -4.14 7.34
C VAL A 103 -4.82 -3.80 8.24
N ARG A 104 -6.03 -4.21 7.88
CA ARG A 104 -7.25 -4.04 8.70
C ARG A 104 -7.09 -4.63 10.10
N LEU A 105 -6.48 -5.82 10.18
CA LEU A 105 -6.26 -6.55 11.41
C LEU A 105 -5.19 -5.92 12.31
N LEU A 106 -4.12 -5.37 11.72
CA LEU A 106 -3.11 -4.60 12.46
C LEU A 106 -3.75 -3.34 13.05
N MET A 107 -4.50 -2.61 12.23
CA MET A 107 -5.18 -1.37 12.66
C MET A 107 -6.27 -1.63 13.70
N SER A 108 -6.97 -2.76 13.67
CA SER A 108 -7.95 -3.13 14.72
C SER A 108 -7.28 -3.49 16.05
N ARG A 109 -6.00 -3.88 16.04
CA ARG A 109 -5.18 -4.16 17.22
C ARG A 109 -4.33 -2.97 17.68
N GLY A 110 -4.53 -1.78 17.11
CA GLY A 110 -3.78 -0.57 17.47
C GLY A 110 -2.38 -0.46 16.86
N PHE A 111 -2.00 -1.35 15.94
CA PHE A 111 -0.75 -1.24 15.19
C PHE A 111 -0.98 -0.44 13.90
N SER A 112 -0.29 0.69 13.79
CA SER A 112 -0.28 1.49 12.55
C SER A 112 0.82 0.96 11.62
N PRO A 113 0.50 0.44 10.42
CA PRO A 113 1.50 0.15 9.42
C PRO A 113 2.23 1.44 8.98
N PRO A 114 3.46 1.34 8.44
CA PRO A 114 4.13 2.50 7.85
C PRO A 114 3.34 3.05 6.66
N VAL A 115 3.25 4.38 6.51
CA VAL A 115 2.55 5.05 5.40
C VAL A 115 3.07 4.56 4.03
N LYS A 116 4.38 4.28 3.90
CA LYS A 116 4.95 3.70 2.69
C LYS A 116 4.33 2.34 2.32
N THR A 117 4.05 1.50 3.31
CA THR A 117 3.39 0.20 3.10
C THR A 117 1.94 0.40 2.65
N CYS A 118 1.23 1.36 3.26
CA CYS A 118 -0.12 1.73 2.85
C CYS A 118 -0.17 2.30 1.42
N ASN A 119 0.73 3.21 1.04
CA ASN A 119 0.82 3.74 -0.32
C ASN A 119 1.05 2.62 -1.34
N ARG A 120 1.96 1.68 -1.04
CA ARG A 120 2.19 0.53 -1.92
C ARG A 120 0.96 -0.36 -2.06
N LEU A 121 0.22 -0.56 -0.97
CA LEU A 121 -1.04 -1.31 -0.98
C LEU A 121 -2.10 -0.60 -1.84
N ILE A 122 -2.27 0.71 -1.65
CA ILE A 122 -3.24 1.53 -2.37
C ILE A 122 -2.89 1.61 -3.87
N SER A 123 -1.66 1.91 -4.25
CA SER A 123 -1.21 1.90 -5.66
C SER A 123 -1.42 0.53 -6.32
N THR A 124 -1.20 -0.55 -5.59
CA THR A 124 -1.49 -1.91 -6.07
C THR A 124 -3.00 -2.13 -6.24
N ALA A 125 -3.81 -1.66 -5.29
CA ALA A 125 -5.27 -1.75 -5.36
C ALA A 125 -5.85 -0.94 -6.53
N LEU A 126 -5.39 0.31 -6.71
CA LEU A 126 -5.76 1.18 -7.85
C LEU A 126 -5.48 0.48 -9.18
N SER A 127 -4.37 -0.25 -9.28
CA SER A 127 -3.96 -0.94 -10.51
C SER A 127 -4.70 -2.27 -10.73
N GLN A 128 -5.05 -3.02 -9.68
CA GLN A 128 -5.63 -4.36 -9.80
C GLN A 128 -7.16 -4.40 -9.72
N LYS A 129 -7.75 -3.46 -8.98
CA LYS A 129 -9.19 -3.44 -8.65
C LYS A 129 -9.90 -2.17 -9.10
N GLY A 130 -9.18 -1.19 -9.65
CA GLY A 130 -9.72 0.05 -10.17
C GLY A 130 -9.65 1.22 -9.19
N CYS A 131 -9.94 2.41 -9.70
CA CYS A 131 -9.82 3.68 -8.98
C CYS A 131 -10.77 3.77 -7.79
N ASP A 132 -12.04 3.40 -7.96
CA ASP A 132 -13.06 3.47 -6.92
C ASP A 132 -12.69 2.61 -5.71
N PHE A 133 -12.33 1.34 -5.94
CA PHE A 133 -11.88 0.44 -4.88
C PHE A 133 -10.61 0.96 -4.18
N GLY A 134 -9.64 1.49 -4.94
CA GLY A 134 -8.42 2.05 -4.36
C GLY A 134 -8.68 3.31 -3.54
N TYR A 135 -9.64 4.14 -3.95
CA TYR A 135 -10.07 5.33 -3.21
C TYR A 135 -10.83 4.96 -1.94
N ASP A 136 -11.74 4.00 -1.99
CA ASP A 136 -12.43 3.48 -0.80
C ASP A 136 -11.43 2.91 0.21
N LEU A 137 -10.43 2.16 -0.27
CA LEU A 137 -9.37 1.63 0.58
C LEU A 137 -8.51 2.75 1.19
N TYR A 138 -8.21 3.81 0.43
CA TYR A 138 -7.55 5.01 0.95
C TYR A 138 -8.36 5.65 2.08
N ARG A 139 -9.66 5.89 1.84
CA ARG A 139 -10.57 6.48 2.82
C ARG A 139 -10.64 5.65 4.10
N GLU A 140 -10.74 4.34 3.96
CA GLU A 140 -10.75 3.39 5.08
C GLU A 140 -9.45 3.42 5.89
N ILE A 141 -8.28 3.32 5.24
CA ILE A 141 -6.97 3.22 5.91
C ILE A 141 -6.62 4.52 6.66
N PHE A 142 -6.93 5.68 6.10
CA PHE A 142 -6.60 6.97 6.70
C PHE A 142 -7.71 7.53 7.60
N GLY A 143 -8.80 6.76 7.80
CA GLY A 143 -9.87 7.11 8.72
C GLY A 143 -10.72 8.27 8.23
N PHE A 144 -10.80 8.47 6.92
CA PHE A 144 -11.76 9.36 6.29
C PHE A 144 -13.06 8.59 6.03
N ASN A 145 -13.79 8.24 7.08
CA ASN A 145 -15.13 7.72 6.88
C ASN A 145 -16.00 8.82 6.26
N HIS A 146 -16.99 8.41 5.46
CA HIS A 146 -17.94 9.30 4.80
C HIS A 146 -18.63 10.17 5.87
N ASP A 147 -18.24 11.45 5.99
CA ASP A 147 -18.93 12.48 6.78
C ASP A 147 -20.27 12.81 6.12
N GLY A 148 -21.21 11.86 6.21
CA GLY A 148 -22.54 11.94 5.64
C GLY A 148 -23.66 11.71 6.65
N GLY A 149 -23.38 11.75 7.96
CA GLY A 149 -24.42 11.62 8.97
C GLY A 149 -23.88 11.83 10.37
N ASP A 150 -24.34 12.90 11.02
CA ASP A 150 -24.53 13.06 12.46
C ASP A 150 -23.53 12.34 13.37
N GLY A 151 -22.48 13.06 13.76
CA GLY A 151 -22.17 13.43 15.15
C GLY A 151 -22.10 12.41 16.29
N GLU A 152 -22.51 11.15 16.13
CA GLU A 152 -22.57 10.19 17.23
C GLU A 152 -22.13 8.80 16.78
N ASN A 153 -21.05 8.31 17.39
CA ASN A 153 -20.55 6.93 17.38
C ASN A 153 -19.51 6.52 16.33
N VAL A 154 -18.57 7.40 15.98
CA VAL A 154 -17.24 6.89 15.57
C VAL A 154 -16.52 6.47 16.84
N LYS A 155 -16.59 5.17 17.17
CA LYS A 155 -15.68 4.55 18.14
C LYS A 155 -14.27 4.96 17.73
N GLU A 156 -13.71 5.88 18.49
CA GLU A 156 -12.34 6.34 18.43
C GLU A 156 -11.46 5.08 18.35
N ARG A 157 -10.93 4.76 17.17
CA ARG A 157 -9.88 3.74 17.09
C ARG A 157 -8.74 4.33 17.89
N VAL A 158 -8.50 3.79 19.08
CA VAL A 158 -7.47 4.21 20.06
C VAL A 158 -6.05 3.89 19.54
N GLY A 159 -5.80 4.11 18.25
CA GLY A 159 -4.53 3.92 17.57
C GLY A 159 -4.22 5.17 16.75
N HIS A 160 -2.95 5.59 16.76
CA HIS A 160 -2.45 6.76 16.03
C HIS A 160 -3.12 6.93 14.66
N LYS A 161 -3.77 8.08 14.45
CA LYS A 161 -4.35 8.45 13.15
C LYS A 161 -3.22 8.45 12.11
N LEU A 162 -3.31 7.56 11.11
CA LEU A 162 -2.42 7.65 9.95
C LEU A 162 -2.74 8.95 9.22
N VAL A 163 -1.69 9.67 8.81
CA VAL A 163 -1.83 10.87 7.98
C VAL A 163 -1.26 10.54 6.60
N PRO A 164 -2.05 10.72 5.52
CA PRO A 164 -1.53 10.53 4.18
C PRO A 164 -0.48 11.60 3.87
N ASN A 165 0.39 11.32 2.91
CA ASN A 165 1.41 12.27 2.45
C ASN A 165 1.20 12.65 0.99
N VAL A 166 2.04 13.57 0.50
CA VAL A 166 2.00 14.03 -0.90
C VAL A 166 2.06 12.86 -1.89
N CYS A 167 2.85 11.83 -1.62
CA CYS A 167 2.92 10.64 -2.47
C CYS A 167 1.59 9.88 -2.52
N THR A 168 0.90 9.73 -1.39
CA THR A 168 -0.41 9.07 -1.33
C THR A 168 -1.42 9.76 -2.25
N ILE A 169 -1.50 11.09 -2.17
CA ILE A 169 -2.47 11.86 -2.97
C ILE A 169 -2.08 11.88 -4.45
N ASN A 170 -0.78 12.03 -4.76
CA ASN A 170 -0.31 11.96 -6.15
C ASN A 170 -0.62 10.60 -6.81
N GLU A 171 -0.51 9.49 -6.09
CA GLU A 171 -0.86 8.16 -6.60
C GLU A 171 -2.35 8.08 -6.98
N LEU A 172 -3.23 8.62 -6.13
CA LEU A 172 -4.67 8.69 -6.40
C LEU A 172 -4.99 9.60 -7.59
N MET A 173 -4.44 10.82 -7.59
CA MET A 173 -4.62 11.79 -8.70
C MET A 173 -4.17 11.19 -10.04
N ALA A 174 -3.02 10.52 -10.07
CA ALA A 174 -2.52 9.88 -11.28
C ALA A 174 -3.39 8.70 -11.73
N ALA A 175 -4.03 7.98 -10.81
CA ALA A 175 -4.97 6.92 -11.15
C ALA A 175 -6.28 7.48 -11.73
N PHE A 176 -6.88 8.48 -11.09
CA PHE A 176 -8.11 9.11 -11.59
C PHE A 176 -7.91 9.86 -12.91
N HIS A 177 -6.77 10.52 -13.09
CA HIS A 177 -6.40 11.11 -14.38
C HIS A 177 -6.37 10.06 -15.50
N ARG A 178 -5.71 8.91 -15.26
CA ARG A 178 -5.68 7.80 -16.25
C ARG A 178 -7.05 7.21 -16.52
N ASN A 179 -7.99 7.34 -15.59
CA ASN A 179 -9.38 6.93 -15.74
C ASN A 179 -10.26 8.00 -16.42
N GLY A 180 -9.70 9.16 -16.77
CA GLY A 180 -10.42 10.28 -17.38
C GLY A 180 -11.27 11.11 -16.42
N SER A 181 -11.13 10.91 -15.10
CA SER A 181 -11.94 11.58 -14.07
C SER A 181 -11.24 12.83 -13.56
N VAL A 182 -11.24 13.93 -14.32
CA VAL A 182 -10.56 15.18 -13.94
C VAL A 182 -11.19 15.82 -12.70
N ASP A 183 -12.51 15.69 -12.51
CA ASP A 183 -13.20 16.17 -11.30
C ASP A 183 -12.59 15.58 -10.01
N MET A 184 -12.34 14.26 -9.99
CA MET A 184 -11.70 13.60 -8.85
C MET A 184 -10.25 14.06 -8.64
N VAL A 185 -9.55 14.44 -9.72
CA VAL A 185 -8.19 15.02 -9.62
C VAL A 185 -8.26 16.38 -8.94
N GLU A 186 -9.24 17.22 -9.26
CA GLU A 186 -9.48 18.51 -8.59
C GLU A 186 -9.87 18.32 -7.11
N GLU A 187 -10.76 17.37 -6.81
CA GLU A 187 -11.16 17.06 -5.44
C GLU A 187 -9.97 16.66 -4.58
N LEU A 188 -9.12 15.75 -5.08
CA LEU A 188 -7.91 15.31 -4.41
C LEU A 188 -6.89 16.44 -4.25
N TRP A 189 -6.78 17.35 -5.24
CA TRP A 189 -5.94 18.54 -5.13
C TRP A 189 -6.39 19.45 -3.98
N ILE A 190 -7.70 19.68 -3.86
CA ILE A 190 -8.29 20.45 -2.75
C ILE A 190 -8.06 19.70 -1.42
N GLU A 191 -8.16 18.37 -1.42
CA GLU A 191 -7.90 17.54 -0.25
C GLU A 191 -6.45 17.68 0.26
N MET A 192 -5.45 17.78 -0.63
CA MET A 192 -4.06 18.07 -0.23
C MET A 192 -3.97 19.34 0.61
N ALA A 193 -4.64 20.41 0.18
CA ALA A 193 -4.63 21.68 0.91
C ALA A 193 -5.33 21.55 2.27
N LYS A 194 -6.48 20.86 2.34
CA LYS A 194 -7.19 20.59 3.61
C LYS A 194 -6.35 19.78 4.60
N LEU A 195 -5.47 18.92 4.09
CA LEU A 195 -4.55 18.12 4.87
C LEU A 195 -3.23 18.84 5.20
N ASN A 196 -3.08 20.10 4.82
CA ASN A 196 -1.84 20.89 4.93
C ASN A 196 -0.63 20.21 4.25
N LEU A 197 -0.88 19.47 3.17
CA LEU A 197 0.17 18.86 2.35
C LEU A 197 0.64 19.86 1.29
N THR A 198 1.93 20.14 1.23
CA THR A 198 2.52 21.01 0.21
C THR A 198 2.69 20.24 -1.11
N PRO A 199 1.97 20.60 -2.20
CA PRO A 199 2.13 19.92 -3.48
C PRO A 199 3.55 20.08 -4.02
N ASN A 200 4.07 19.05 -4.68
CA ASN A 200 5.39 19.07 -5.30
C ASN A 200 5.29 19.14 -6.84
N VAL A 201 6.42 19.21 -7.53
CA VAL A 201 6.47 19.28 -9.00
C VAL A 201 5.64 18.18 -9.67
N SER A 202 5.65 16.96 -9.12
CA SER A 202 4.85 15.86 -9.62
C SER A 202 3.35 16.08 -9.42
N SER A 203 2.92 16.63 -8.28
CA SER A 203 1.51 16.97 -8.02
C SER A 203 0.99 17.96 -9.08
N TYR A 204 1.75 19.03 -9.32
CA TYR A 204 1.43 20.04 -10.34
C TYR A 204 1.43 19.46 -11.75
N GLY A 205 2.40 18.61 -12.08
CA GLY A 205 2.47 17.94 -13.37
C GLY A 205 1.24 17.08 -13.66
N ILE A 206 0.74 16.35 -12.65
CA ILE A 206 -0.48 15.55 -12.77
C ILE A 206 -1.71 16.44 -13.03
N LEU A 207 -1.91 17.48 -12.20
CA LEU A 207 -3.06 18.38 -12.35
C LEU A 207 -3.05 19.10 -13.70
N MET A 208 -1.89 19.59 -14.12
CA MET A 208 -1.74 20.28 -15.40
C MET A 208 -2.01 19.35 -16.58
N THR A 209 -1.49 18.12 -16.53
CA THR A 209 -1.75 17.10 -17.57
C THR A 209 -3.24 16.76 -17.64
N ALA A 210 -3.91 16.63 -16.50
CA ALA A 210 -5.35 16.40 -16.45
C ALA A 210 -6.14 17.53 -17.15
N TYR A 211 -5.82 18.80 -16.89
CA TYR A 211 -6.45 19.92 -17.57
C TYR A 211 -6.13 20.00 -19.06
N CYS A 212 -4.90 19.73 -19.46
CA CYS A 212 -4.54 19.69 -20.88
C CYS A 212 -5.33 18.60 -21.62
N THR A 213 -5.47 17.40 -21.03
CA THR A 213 -6.23 16.30 -21.66
C THR A 213 -7.73 16.58 -21.77
N GLU A 214 -8.28 17.42 -20.90
CA GLU A 214 -9.68 17.86 -20.96
C GLU A 214 -9.89 19.07 -21.88
N GLY A 215 -8.81 19.68 -22.39
CA GLY A 215 -8.86 20.91 -23.18
C GLY A 215 -9.02 22.19 -22.35
N ALA A 216 -8.94 22.10 -21.02
CA ALA A 216 -9.05 23.22 -20.08
C ALA A 216 -7.74 24.04 -19.99
N MET A 217 -7.26 24.56 -21.12
CA MET A 217 -5.95 25.19 -21.25
C MET A 217 -5.74 26.42 -20.36
N GLU A 218 -6.79 27.19 -20.08
CA GLU A 218 -6.69 28.34 -19.15
C GLU A 218 -6.43 27.87 -17.70
N LYS A 219 -7.07 26.77 -17.25
CA LYS A 219 -6.76 26.17 -15.95
C LYS A 219 -5.32 25.67 -15.90
N ALA A 220 -4.86 24.99 -16.96
CA ALA A 220 -3.47 24.53 -17.07
C ALA A 220 -2.45 25.68 -16.98
N ARG A 221 -2.71 26.82 -17.64
CA ARG A 221 -1.88 28.03 -17.55
C ARG A 221 -1.84 28.62 -16.14
N ASN A 222 -2.96 28.64 -15.44
CA ASN A 222 -3.03 29.12 -14.06
C ASN A 222 -2.20 28.21 -13.12
N VAL A 223 -2.30 26.89 -13.28
CA VAL A 223 -1.49 25.92 -12.54
C VAL A 223 0.01 26.13 -12.79
N TRP A 224 0.40 26.40 -14.04
CA TRP A 224 1.78 26.73 -14.40
C TRP A 224 2.28 28.02 -13.76
N ALA A 225 1.45 29.07 -13.75
CA ALA A 225 1.79 30.34 -13.11
C ALA A 225 2.01 30.16 -11.60
N ASP A 226 1.12 29.44 -10.91
CA ASP A 226 1.23 29.13 -9.47
C ASP A 226 2.50 28.30 -9.16
N LEU A 227 2.81 27.30 -9.99
CA LEU A 227 4.05 26.52 -9.85
C LEU A 227 5.30 27.41 -9.92
N ARG A 228 5.32 28.38 -10.85
CA ARG A 228 6.45 29.32 -11.00
C ARG A 228 6.53 30.31 -9.84
N GLU A 229 5.39 30.82 -9.36
CA GLU A 229 5.33 31.73 -8.23
C GLU A 229 5.88 31.08 -6.95
N LYS A 230 5.59 29.79 -6.75
CA LYS A 230 6.13 28.99 -5.64
C LYS A 230 7.60 28.59 -5.79
N GLY A 231 8.26 29.02 -6.87
CA GLY A 231 9.69 28.74 -7.12
C GLY A 231 9.99 27.27 -7.42
N LEU A 232 8.97 26.45 -7.68
CA LEU A 232 9.15 25.06 -8.07
C LEU A 232 9.56 25.02 -9.53
N ARG A 233 10.66 24.32 -9.83
CA ARG A 233 11.13 24.17 -11.22
C ARG A 233 10.37 23.03 -11.90
N PRO A 234 9.64 23.30 -12.99
CA PRO A 234 8.98 22.25 -13.75
C PRO A 234 10.03 21.27 -14.30
N ASP A 235 9.72 19.98 -14.27
CA ASP A 235 10.55 18.98 -14.95
C ASP A 235 10.26 18.97 -16.46
N VAL A 236 11.07 18.23 -17.23
CA VAL A 236 10.93 18.13 -18.69
C VAL A 236 9.52 17.65 -19.10
N GLY A 237 8.87 16.83 -18.27
CA GLY A 237 7.51 16.37 -18.49
C GLY A 237 6.50 17.50 -18.45
N ALA A 238 6.59 18.37 -17.44
CA ALA A 238 5.71 19.53 -17.30
C ALA A 238 5.81 20.51 -18.49
N TYR A 239 7.00 20.70 -19.07
CA TYR A 239 7.17 21.52 -20.28
C TYR A 239 6.49 20.88 -21.51
N ASN A 240 6.65 19.57 -21.72
CA ASN A 240 6.06 18.87 -22.86
C ASN A 240 4.53 18.87 -22.80
N THR A 241 3.94 18.82 -21.60
CA THR A 241 2.48 18.88 -21.41
C THR A 241 1.87 20.21 -21.86
N LEU A 242 2.57 21.33 -21.70
CA LEU A 242 2.05 22.67 -22.08
C LEU A 242 2.28 23.04 -23.54
N ILE A 243 3.35 22.52 -24.14
CA ILE A 243 3.75 22.85 -25.52
C ILE A 243 2.98 21.99 -26.55
N GLY A 244 2.21 21.00 -26.09
CA GLY A 244 1.40 20.07 -26.89
C GLY A 244 0.81 20.66 -28.17
#